data_AF-N6VBH4-F1
#
_entry.id   AF-N6VBH4-F1
#
_cell.length_a   1.000
_cell.length_b   1.000
_cell.length_c   1.000
_cell.angle_alpha   90.00
_cell.angle_beta   90.00
_cell.angle_gamma   90.00
#
_symmetry.space_group_name_H-M   'P 1'
#
loop_
_entity.id
_entity.type
_entity.pdbx_description
1 polymer ?
#
loop_
_entity_poly.entity_id
_entity_poly.type
_entity_poly.pdbx_seq_one_letter_code
_entity_poly.pdbx_strand_id
1 'polypeptide(L)'
;MAKTKKLAMELPLEGRFISVEFPITREDLITIDQAVSDLDEKLDNKASSQHTHVINQISGLEDVLNSKMAADKTFALVDLTDVKGAKDATENHVLYKSGKDRFAFDSVKSLLGEHQHTIEDITGLDEYIATINVDLKDYGRFSGKNEWEDTNVFKGNVSIEEGIELAETSSLTLKQNDKVVTNLNATGSLLKGPLKVDDELVYTKPQLDETMSKEMEKLKQSLPNESTSCSELADAELFITQSGKIKWPDWVTNKTKVEIQAWGGGGSGGSAKSNDYPGGGGGGSGCVVWYGYKASLNGHEDIIIGKGAEGNKQGSGGSSGGHTIIGNNFIAVAGGGGGGAGTAQNVGVSGYGSRGDNFGLVTDESPGLVRACNGYSGGHGEYKQRSGFGGNAGNSIKGKNGGQGTGTAHLSGVGGAGYGGGGAGARGANGSGGKGADGAVLIRLWKN
;
A
#
# COMPACT_ATOMS: atom_id res chain seq x y z
N MET A 1 77.58 97.82 45.30
CA MET A 1 76.73 97.15 46.31
C MET A 1 76.27 95.83 45.72
N ALA A 2 76.12 94.77 46.53
CA ALA A 2 75.60 93.49 46.03
C ALA A 2 74.12 93.64 45.64
N LYS A 3 73.62 92.83 44.70
CA LYS A 3 72.22 92.86 44.25
C LYS A 3 71.59 91.47 44.28
N THR A 4 70.27 91.38 44.41
CA THR A 4 69.52 90.12 44.23
C THR A 4 69.55 89.67 42.77
N LYS A 5 69.20 88.41 42.48
CA LYS A 5 69.45 87.78 41.17
C LYS A 5 68.31 87.97 40.17
N LYS A 6 67.04 87.88 40.62
CA LYS A 6 65.83 87.91 39.79
C LYS A 6 65.33 89.33 39.55
N LEU A 7 65.17 90.12 40.61
CA LEU A 7 64.65 91.49 40.62
C LEU A 7 65.77 92.55 40.60
N ALA A 8 67.05 92.14 40.73
CA ALA A 8 68.22 93.03 40.74
C ALA A 8 68.17 94.14 41.81
N MET A 9 67.56 93.85 42.97
CA MET A 9 67.42 94.81 44.08
C MET A 9 68.74 95.01 44.81
N GLU A 10 69.07 96.24 45.22
CA GLU A 10 70.30 96.54 45.96
C GLU A 10 70.26 96.02 47.39
N LEU A 11 71.30 95.28 47.78
CA LEU A 11 71.44 94.74 49.12
C LEU A 11 72.21 95.71 50.03
N PRO A 12 71.70 95.98 51.25
CA PRO A 12 72.39 96.82 52.22
C PRO A 12 73.80 96.29 52.56
N LEU A 13 74.84 97.15 52.55
CA LEU A 13 76.27 96.77 52.75
C LEU A 13 76.58 96.10 54.10
N GLU A 14 77.14 94.87 54.07
CA GLU A 14 77.59 94.14 55.27
C GLU A 14 78.63 94.94 56.08
N GLY A 15 78.50 94.92 57.41
CA GLY A 15 79.40 95.61 58.35
C GLY A 15 78.96 97.03 58.76
N ARG A 16 77.97 97.63 58.09
CA ARG A 16 77.37 98.91 58.51
C ARG A 16 76.12 98.65 59.36
N PHE A 17 76.31 98.06 60.53
CA PHE A 17 75.23 97.75 61.49
C PHE A 17 74.74 99.02 62.20
N ILE A 18 74.01 99.87 61.49
CA ILE A 18 73.39 101.08 62.05
C ILE A 18 72.11 100.75 62.85
N SER A 19 71.53 99.56 62.64
CA SER A 19 70.45 99.00 63.44
C SER A 19 70.38 97.48 63.30
N VAL A 20 69.67 96.83 64.22
CA VAL A 20 69.39 95.39 64.18
C VAL A 20 68.51 94.96 62.99
N GLU A 21 67.81 95.90 62.37
CA GLU A 21 66.91 95.67 61.23
C GLU A 21 67.63 95.48 59.90
N PHE A 22 68.91 95.85 59.82
CA PHE A 22 69.65 95.86 58.57
C PHE A 22 69.96 94.46 58.01
N PRO A 23 70.45 93.48 58.80
CA PRO A 23 70.60 92.10 58.34
C PRO A 23 69.27 91.45 57.98
N ILE A 24 68.21 91.75 58.74
CA ILE A 24 66.85 91.24 58.50
C ILE A 24 66.36 91.69 57.13
N THR A 25 66.48 92.99 56.83
CA THR A 25 66.08 93.54 55.52
C THR A 25 66.85 92.91 54.36
N ARG A 26 68.14 92.60 54.55
CA ARG A 26 68.95 91.96 53.50
C ARG A 26 68.48 90.54 53.19
N GLU A 27 68.19 89.74 54.22
CA GLU A 27 67.66 88.39 54.09
C GLU A 27 66.23 88.39 53.51
N ASP A 28 65.39 89.33 53.93
CA ASP A 28 64.03 89.47 53.41
C ASP A 28 64.05 89.76 51.91
N LEU A 29 64.93 90.65 51.43
CA LEU A 29 65.05 90.96 50.01
C LEU A 29 65.54 89.76 49.19
N ILE A 30 66.48 88.97 49.71
CA ILE A 30 66.93 87.72 49.06
C ILE A 30 65.78 86.71 49.01
N THR A 31 65.03 86.58 50.11
CA THR A 31 63.88 85.66 50.22
C THR A 31 62.76 86.04 49.25
N ILE A 32 62.43 87.32 49.15
CA ILE A 32 61.43 87.83 48.20
C ILE A 32 61.86 87.56 46.75
N ASP A 33 63.13 87.81 46.43
CA ASP A 33 63.68 87.58 45.10
C ASP A 33 63.58 86.11 44.67
N GLN A 34 63.88 85.20 45.61
CA GLN A 34 63.75 83.77 45.38
C GLN A 34 62.28 83.36 45.24
N ALA A 35 61.38 83.87 46.09
CA ALA A 35 59.96 83.57 46.02
C ALA A 35 59.33 84.00 44.68
N VAL A 36 59.74 85.15 44.14
CA VAL A 36 59.30 85.60 42.81
C VAL A 36 59.85 84.69 41.71
N SER A 37 61.11 84.26 41.81
CA SER A 37 61.67 83.31 40.86
C SER A 37 60.91 81.97 40.85
N ASP A 38 60.55 81.46 42.02
CA ASP A 38 59.81 80.20 42.18
C ASP A 38 58.37 80.30 41.66
N LEU A 39 57.74 81.47 41.78
CA LEU A 39 56.39 81.72 41.27
C LEU A 39 56.36 81.73 39.75
N ASP A 40 57.32 82.37 39.10
CA ASP A 40 57.43 82.38 37.63
C ASP A 40 57.62 80.95 37.09
N GLU A 41 58.50 80.16 37.70
CA GLU A 41 58.71 78.76 37.29
C GLU A 41 57.42 77.92 37.44
N LYS A 42 56.65 78.14 38.51
CA LYS A 42 55.37 77.46 38.70
C LYS A 42 54.30 77.92 37.72
N LEU A 43 54.33 79.18 37.29
CA LEU A 43 53.36 79.73 36.35
C LEU A 43 53.62 79.25 34.92
N ASP A 44 54.89 79.22 34.50
CA ASP A 44 55.30 78.70 33.18
C ASP A 44 54.86 77.23 33.00
N ASN A 45 54.89 76.44 34.08
CA ASN A 45 54.42 75.05 34.09
C ASN A 45 52.89 74.89 34.04
N LYS A 46 52.11 75.94 34.27
CA LYS A 46 50.64 75.91 34.17
C LYS A 46 50.11 76.36 32.81
N ALA A 47 50.93 77.02 32.00
CA ALA A 47 50.54 77.65 30.74
C ALA A 47 51.00 76.87 29.49
N SER A 48 51.01 75.53 29.51
CA SER A 48 51.16 74.77 28.27
C SER A 48 49.88 74.89 27.42
N SER A 49 50.02 75.70 26.37
CA SER A 49 49.03 76.38 25.50
C SER A 49 47.84 75.62 24.88
N GLN A 50 47.57 74.34 25.16
CA GLN A 50 46.35 73.66 24.66
C GLN A 50 45.92 72.56 25.62
N HIS A 51 44.79 72.72 26.32
CA HIS A 51 44.16 71.60 27.01
C HIS A 51 43.10 70.99 26.09
N THR A 52 43.32 69.76 25.67
CA THR A 52 42.34 68.95 24.94
C THR A 52 41.59 68.07 25.92
N HIS A 53 40.26 68.05 25.86
CA HIS A 53 39.46 67.08 26.59
C HIS A 53 39.22 65.84 25.71
N VAL A 54 39.68 64.68 26.18
CA VAL A 54 39.23 63.41 25.59
C VAL A 54 37.79 63.13 26.03
N ILE A 55 37.03 62.36 25.25
CA ILE A 55 35.58 62.16 25.46
C ILE A 55 35.24 61.73 26.90
N ASN A 56 36.09 60.92 27.54
CA ASN A 56 35.88 60.44 28.90
C ASN A 56 35.88 61.55 29.98
N GLN A 57 36.36 62.75 29.65
CA GLN A 57 36.37 63.90 30.57
C GLN A 57 35.06 64.68 30.53
N ILE A 58 34.17 64.39 29.57
CA ILE A 58 32.87 65.03 29.43
C ILE A 58 31.81 64.08 30.01
N SER A 59 31.49 64.27 31.28
CA SER A 59 30.51 63.45 32.00
C SER A 59 29.17 63.43 31.25
N GLY A 60 28.65 62.23 30.98
CA GLY A 60 27.39 62.00 30.27
C GLY A 60 27.45 62.07 28.74
N LEU A 61 28.56 62.49 28.13
CA LEU A 61 28.68 62.50 26.66
C LEU A 61 28.66 61.08 26.07
N GLU A 62 29.35 60.14 26.73
CA GLU A 62 29.36 58.74 26.33
C GLU A 62 27.95 58.13 26.41
N ASP A 63 27.20 58.39 27.47
CA ASP A 63 25.82 57.91 27.62
C ASP A 63 24.90 58.48 26.54
N VAL A 64 25.05 59.77 26.21
CA VAL A 64 24.28 60.40 25.14
C VAL A 64 24.63 59.77 23.78
N LEU A 65 25.91 59.55 23.48
CA LEU A 65 26.33 58.91 22.23
C LEU A 65 25.84 57.46 22.15
N ASN A 66 25.91 56.71 23.24
CA ASN A 66 25.42 55.33 23.32
C ASN A 66 23.89 55.25 23.22
N SER A 67 23.16 56.31 23.58
CA SER A 67 21.70 56.39 23.40
C SER A 67 21.28 56.73 21.97
N LYS A 68 22.20 57.26 21.14
CA LYS A 68 21.94 57.53 19.73
C LYS A 68 22.02 56.23 18.94
N MET A 69 21.25 56.19 17.86
CA MET A 69 21.28 55.05 16.95
C MET A 69 22.61 54.99 16.20
N ALA A 70 23.17 53.79 16.06
CA ALA A 70 24.36 53.58 15.25
C ALA A 70 24.10 53.99 13.80
N ALA A 71 25.08 54.63 13.16
CA ALA A 71 24.93 55.20 11.82
C ALA A 71 24.72 54.15 10.73
N ASP A 72 25.14 52.91 10.98
CA ASP A 72 25.04 51.75 10.10
C ASP A 72 23.79 50.90 10.37
N LYS A 73 22.96 51.27 11.34
CA LYS A 73 21.77 50.49 11.69
C LYS A 73 20.74 50.58 10.56
N THR A 74 20.53 49.47 9.88
CA THR A 74 19.41 49.29 8.94
C THR A 74 18.20 48.72 9.66
N PHE A 75 16.99 49.15 9.28
CA PHE A 75 15.75 48.56 9.76
C PHE A 75 15.22 47.57 8.73
N ALA A 76 14.98 46.33 9.13
CA ALA A 76 14.19 45.42 8.32
C ALA A 76 12.72 45.85 8.42
N LEU A 77 11.99 45.76 7.30
CA LEU A 77 10.58 46.16 7.26
C LEU A 77 9.70 45.36 8.24
N VAL A 78 10.13 44.14 8.57
CA VAL A 78 9.49 43.26 9.56
C VAL A 78 9.59 43.77 11.01
N ASP A 79 10.57 44.61 11.31
CA ASP A 79 10.80 45.12 12.66
C ASP A 79 9.97 46.39 12.95
N LEU A 80 9.27 46.91 11.95
CA LEU A 80 8.43 48.10 12.06
C LEU A 80 7.06 47.75 12.65
N THR A 81 6.72 48.39 13.77
CA THR A 81 5.46 48.09 14.51
C THR A 81 4.23 48.75 13.89
N ASP A 82 4.42 49.72 13.00
CA ASP A 82 3.37 50.45 12.27
C ASP A 82 3.04 49.81 10.91
N VAL A 83 3.73 48.73 10.53
CA VAL A 83 3.44 47.93 9.32
C VAL A 83 2.76 46.61 9.72
N LYS A 84 1.44 46.53 9.54
CA LYS A 84 0.68 45.35 9.95
C LYS A 84 0.94 44.18 9.01
N GLY A 85 1.29 43.03 9.59
CA GLY A 85 1.49 41.78 8.85
C GLY A 85 2.90 41.62 8.27
N ALA A 86 3.84 42.54 8.50
CA ALA A 86 5.21 42.40 7.98
C ALA A 86 5.96 41.14 8.48
N LYS A 87 5.59 40.63 9.66
CA LYS A 87 6.16 39.41 10.26
C LYS A 87 5.45 38.12 9.85
N ASP A 88 4.13 38.21 9.67
CA ASP A 88 3.24 37.05 9.56
C ASP A 88 2.61 36.91 8.17
N ALA A 89 2.93 37.81 7.23
CA ALA A 89 2.49 37.71 5.85
C ALA A 89 3.07 36.46 5.20
N THR A 90 2.21 35.69 4.52
CA THR A 90 2.64 34.52 3.76
C THR A 90 3.40 34.94 2.50
N GLU A 91 4.20 34.03 1.94
CA GLU A 91 4.96 34.28 0.71
C GLU A 91 4.05 34.85 -0.41
N ASN A 92 4.59 35.79 -1.19
CA ASN A 92 3.91 36.50 -2.28
C ASN A 92 2.81 37.50 -1.89
N HIS A 93 2.70 37.86 -0.61
CA HIS A 93 1.90 39.03 -0.21
C HIS A 93 2.63 40.33 -0.58
N VAL A 94 1.86 41.34 -1.01
CA VAL A 94 2.40 42.63 -1.44
C VAL A 94 2.05 43.74 -0.45
N LEU A 95 2.97 44.68 -0.27
CA LEU A 95 2.77 45.84 0.59
C LEU A 95 1.82 46.82 -0.10
N TYR A 96 0.78 47.25 0.61
CA TYR A 96 -0.14 48.29 0.15
C TYR A 96 -0.42 49.30 1.25
N LYS A 97 -0.85 50.50 0.84
CA LYS A 97 -1.23 51.58 1.75
C LYS A 97 -2.65 51.33 2.25
N SER A 98 -2.79 50.90 3.51
CA SER A 98 -4.09 50.58 4.13
C SER A 98 -4.77 51.79 4.79
N GLY A 99 -4.12 52.96 4.80
CA GLY A 99 -4.68 54.23 5.29
C GLY A 99 -3.71 55.40 5.12
N LYS A 100 -4.09 56.60 5.62
CA LYS A 100 -3.30 57.85 5.46
C LYS A 100 -1.84 57.68 5.90
N ASP A 101 -1.61 56.96 7.00
CA ASP A 101 -0.28 56.76 7.61
C ASP A 101 -0.02 55.30 7.98
N ARG A 102 -0.59 54.33 7.24
CA ARG A 102 -0.44 52.89 7.54
C ARG A 102 -0.22 52.08 6.29
N PHE A 103 0.63 51.06 6.42
CA PHE A 103 0.86 50.05 5.42
C PHE A 103 0.51 48.67 5.97
N ALA A 104 0.05 47.79 5.08
CA ALA A 104 -0.24 46.40 5.40
C ALA A 104 0.17 45.49 4.24
N PHE A 105 0.27 44.20 4.52
CA PHE A 105 0.45 43.17 3.51
C PHE A 105 -0.85 42.42 3.27
N ASP A 106 -1.17 42.15 2.01
CA ASP A 106 -2.28 41.27 1.63
C ASP A 106 -1.94 40.55 0.31
N SER A 107 -2.71 39.51 -0.01
CA SER A 107 -2.61 38.79 -1.26
C SER A 107 -2.97 39.71 -2.44
N VAL A 108 -2.27 39.52 -3.55
CA VAL A 108 -2.54 40.23 -4.81
C VAL A 108 -4.01 40.06 -5.23
N LYS A 109 -4.59 38.88 -4.97
CA LYS A 109 -6.00 38.58 -5.26
C LYS A 109 -6.97 39.43 -4.43
N SER A 110 -6.71 39.62 -3.14
CA SER A 110 -7.54 40.46 -2.26
C SER A 110 -7.52 41.93 -2.70
N LEU A 111 -6.36 42.42 -3.13
CA LEU A 111 -6.16 43.82 -3.49
C LEU A 111 -6.67 44.19 -4.87
N LEU A 112 -6.48 43.33 -5.87
CA LEU A 112 -6.93 43.58 -7.25
C LEU A 112 -8.37 43.12 -7.49
N GLY A 113 -8.88 42.23 -6.64
CA GLY A 113 -10.17 41.58 -6.85
C GLY A 113 -10.18 40.65 -8.06
N GLU A 114 -11.36 40.09 -8.35
CA GLU A 114 -11.62 39.42 -9.62
C GLU A 114 -11.59 40.49 -10.73
N HIS A 115 -10.68 40.33 -11.70
CA HIS A 115 -10.55 41.22 -12.84
C HIS A 115 -10.58 40.41 -14.13
N GLN A 116 -11.01 41.05 -15.21
CA GLN A 116 -11.08 40.45 -16.55
C GLN A 116 -9.99 41.09 -17.42
N HIS A 117 -9.45 40.29 -18.32
CA HIS A 117 -8.55 40.73 -19.37
C HIS A 117 -9.27 40.67 -20.71
N THR A 118 -9.03 41.66 -21.56
CA THR A 118 -9.37 41.57 -22.98
C THR A 118 -8.39 40.63 -23.68
N ILE A 119 -8.74 40.10 -24.86
CA ILE A 119 -7.86 39.17 -25.60
C ILE A 119 -6.53 39.87 -25.94
N GLU A 120 -6.60 41.16 -26.21
CA GLU A 120 -5.49 42.05 -26.53
C GLU A 120 -4.45 42.13 -25.39
N ASP A 121 -4.84 41.82 -24.15
CA ASP A 121 -3.94 41.81 -22.99
C ASP A 121 -3.07 40.54 -22.93
N ILE A 122 -3.36 39.52 -23.75
CA ILE A 122 -2.69 38.21 -23.73
C ILE A 122 -1.72 38.08 -24.91
N THR A 123 -0.45 38.42 -24.69
CA THR A 123 0.60 38.25 -25.71
C THR A 123 0.74 36.80 -26.14
N GLY A 124 0.74 36.54 -27.45
CA GLY A 124 0.86 35.21 -28.03
C GLY A 124 -0.46 34.44 -28.14
N LEU A 125 -1.59 34.97 -27.63
CA LEU A 125 -2.90 34.35 -27.83
C LEU A 125 -3.34 34.43 -29.30
N ASP A 126 -3.08 35.52 -30.01
CA ASP A 126 -3.38 35.62 -31.45
C ASP A 126 -2.58 34.62 -32.28
N GLU A 127 -1.29 34.46 -31.97
CA GLU A 127 -0.41 33.48 -32.62
C GLU A 127 -0.88 32.05 -32.31
N TYR A 128 -1.23 31.77 -31.05
CA TYR A 128 -1.78 30.48 -30.66
C TYR A 128 -3.14 30.20 -31.30
N ILE A 129 -4.06 31.16 -31.32
CA ILE A 129 -5.34 31.08 -32.04
C ILE A 129 -5.07 30.81 -33.52
N ALA A 130 -4.11 31.48 -34.14
CA ALA A 130 -3.72 31.21 -35.53
C ALA A 130 -3.15 29.80 -35.74
N THR A 131 -2.48 29.19 -34.74
CA THR A 131 -2.06 27.77 -34.83
C THR A 131 -3.22 26.79 -34.67
N ILE A 132 -4.29 27.16 -33.96
CA ILE A 132 -5.51 26.33 -33.84
C ILE A 132 -6.43 26.55 -35.05
N ASN A 133 -6.42 27.76 -35.61
CA ASN A 133 -7.28 28.19 -36.70
C ASN A 133 -6.66 27.83 -38.06
N VAL A 134 -6.49 26.54 -38.31
CA VAL A 134 -6.36 26.01 -39.67
C VAL A 134 -7.70 26.25 -40.38
N ASP A 135 -7.79 27.34 -41.13
CA ASP A 135 -8.84 27.69 -42.09
C ASP A 135 -10.22 27.04 -41.82
N LEU A 136 -10.93 27.54 -40.80
CA LEU A 136 -12.25 27.04 -40.35
C LEU A 136 -13.42 27.25 -41.35
N LYS A 137 -13.15 27.53 -42.63
CA LYS A 137 -14.18 27.64 -43.68
C LYS A 137 -14.84 26.30 -44.03
N ASP A 138 -14.26 25.18 -43.60
CA ASP A 138 -14.76 23.84 -43.88
C ASP A 138 -15.45 23.16 -42.68
N TYR A 139 -15.56 23.81 -41.51
CA TYR A 139 -16.27 23.24 -40.36
C TYR A 139 -17.24 24.24 -39.73
N GLY A 140 -18.40 24.38 -40.37
CA GLY A 140 -19.58 24.93 -39.70
C GLY A 140 -20.05 23.97 -38.61
N ARG A 141 -19.86 24.35 -37.34
CA ARG A 141 -20.73 23.86 -36.26
C ARG A 141 -22.12 24.44 -36.50
N PHE A 142 -22.94 23.76 -37.28
CA PHE A 142 -24.34 24.15 -37.46
C PHE A 142 -25.14 23.76 -36.22
N SER A 143 -25.34 24.70 -35.31
CA SER A 143 -26.31 24.56 -34.22
C SER A 143 -27.71 24.85 -34.74
N GLY A 144 -28.41 23.85 -35.28
CA GLY A 144 -29.80 23.97 -35.74
C GLY A 144 -30.33 22.71 -36.45
N LYS A 145 -31.66 22.59 -36.59
CA LYS A 145 -32.29 21.61 -37.50
C LYS A 145 -31.86 21.94 -38.93
N ASN A 146 -31.17 21.01 -39.58
CA ASN A 146 -30.75 21.17 -40.97
C ASN A 146 -31.59 20.24 -41.85
N GLU A 147 -32.22 20.80 -42.89
CA GLU A 147 -32.90 20.02 -43.92
C GLU A 147 -31.86 19.68 -44.98
N TRP A 148 -31.48 18.41 -45.03
CA TRP A 148 -30.54 17.91 -46.03
C TRP A 148 -31.23 17.80 -47.38
N GLU A 149 -30.51 18.02 -48.48
CA GLU A 149 -31.06 17.79 -49.81
C GLU A 149 -31.32 16.29 -50.06
N ASP A 150 -32.11 15.97 -51.09
CA ASP A 150 -32.47 14.59 -51.46
C ASP A 150 -31.24 13.68 -51.73
N THR A 151 -30.05 14.25 -51.96
CA THR A 151 -28.81 13.50 -52.16
C THR A 151 -27.61 14.22 -51.54
N ASN A 152 -26.85 13.51 -50.70
CA ASN A 152 -25.67 14.05 -50.01
C ASN A 152 -24.44 13.15 -50.24
N VAL A 153 -23.29 13.75 -50.55
CA VAL A 153 -22.04 13.03 -50.85
C VAL A 153 -20.97 13.42 -49.82
N PHE A 154 -20.57 12.46 -48.99
CA PHE A 154 -19.46 12.61 -48.04
C PHE A 154 -18.18 12.00 -48.63
N LYS A 155 -17.11 12.79 -48.70
CA LYS A 155 -15.80 12.32 -49.19
C LYS A 155 -14.89 11.73 -48.10
N GLY A 156 -15.33 11.78 -46.84
CA GLY A 156 -14.61 11.27 -45.67
C GLY A 156 -15.49 10.35 -44.81
N ASN A 157 -14.94 9.89 -43.68
CA ASN A 157 -15.68 9.05 -42.74
C ASN A 157 -16.80 9.83 -42.07
N VAL A 158 -17.96 9.19 -41.91
CA VAL A 158 -19.12 9.73 -41.18
C VAL A 158 -19.25 8.98 -39.85
N SER A 159 -19.22 9.71 -38.73
CA SER A 159 -19.41 9.19 -37.37
C SER A 159 -20.69 9.76 -36.77
N ILE A 160 -21.46 8.93 -36.05
CA ILE A 160 -22.73 9.31 -35.43
C ILE A 160 -22.67 8.90 -33.96
N GLU A 161 -22.81 9.87 -33.06
CA GLU A 161 -22.54 9.68 -31.62
C GLU A 161 -23.82 9.47 -30.78
N GLU A 162 -24.93 10.13 -31.12
CA GLU A 162 -26.18 10.09 -30.33
C GLU A 162 -27.30 9.20 -30.93
N GLY A 163 -27.04 8.55 -32.07
CA GLY A 163 -27.93 7.57 -32.70
C GLY A 163 -28.61 8.04 -34.00
N ILE A 164 -29.29 7.10 -34.68
CA ILE A 164 -30.14 7.36 -35.86
C ILE A 164 -31.54 6.85 -35.53
N GLU A 165 -32.54 7.72 -35.60
CA GLU A 165 -33.95 7.34 -35.49
C GLU A 165 -34.56 7.27 -36.89
N LEU A 166 -35.17 6.13 -37.24
CA LEU A 166 -35.93 5.95 -38.47
C LEU A 166 -37.41 6.03 -38.13
N ALA A 167 -38.14 6.94 -38.78
CA ALA A 167 -39.61 6.95 -38.70
C ALA A 167 -40.18 5.64 -39.28
N GLU A 168 -41.39 5.25 -38.87
CA GLU A 168 -42.00 3.93 -39.15
C GLU A 168 -42.03 3.52 -40.64
N THR A 169 -42.03 4.48 -41.56
CA THR A 169 -42.06 4.24 -43.01
C THR A 169 -40.70 4.38 -43.70
N SER A 170 -39.64 4.67 -42.95
CA SER A 170 -38.30 4.92 -43.46
C SER A 170 -37.44 3.65 -43.48
N SER A 171 -36.46 3.60 -44.39
CA SER A 171 -35.47 2.53 -44.44
C SER A 171 -34.06 3.10 -44.56
N LEU A 172 -33.10 2.50 -43.88
CA LEU A 172 -31.68 2.81 -44.04
C LEU A 172 -31.03 1.72 -44.90
N THR A 173 -30.55 2.11 -46.08
CA THR A 173 -29.85 1.20 -46.99
C THR A 173 -28.43 1.70 -47.24
N LEU A 174 -27.43 0.89 -46.88
CA LEU A 174 -26.03 1.15 -47.22
C LEU A 174 -25.64 0.30 -48.42
N LYS A 175 -25.19 0.93 -49.50
CA LYS A 175 -24.70 0.26 -50.71
C LYS A 175 -23.22 0.55 -50.92
N GLN A 176 -22.48 -0.45 -51.38
CA GLN A 176 -21.11 -0.30 -51.88
C GLN A 176 -21.07 -0.90 -53.28
N ASN A 177 -20.68 -0.10 -54.28
CA ASN A 177 -20.65 -0.50 -55.70
C ASN A 177 -21.98 -1.15 -56.15
N ASP A 178 -23.11 -0.48 -55.89
CA ASP A 178 -24.48 -0.92 -56.18
C ASP A 178 -24.97 -2.20 -55.48
N LYS A 179 -24.12 -2.83 -54.65
CA LYS A 179 -24.50 -3.97 -53.82
C LYS A 179 -24.94 -3.49 -52.44
N VAL A 180 -26.11 -3.93 -51.99
CA VAL A 180 -26.61 -3.66 -50.64
C VAL A 180 -25.69 -4.38 -49.63
N VAL A 181 -25.04 -3.60 -48.78
CA VAL A 181 -24.17 -4.08 -47.70
C VAL A 181 -25.02 -4.33 -46.44
N THR A 182 -25.96 -3.42 -46.14
CA THR A 182 -26.92 -3.56 -45.02
C THR A 182 -28.23 -2.84 -45.36
N ASN A 183 -29.36 -3.39 -44.89
CA ASN A 183 -30.70 -2.79 -45.01
C ASN A 183 -31.41 -2.95 -43.66
N LEU A 184 -31.97 -1.84 -43.15
CA LEU A 184 -32.79 -1.78 -41.95
C LEU A 184 -34.15 -1.16 -42.31
N ASN A 185 -35.22 -1.89 -42.02
CA ASN A 185 -36.59 -1.38 -42.11
C ASN A 185 -37.43 -1.93 -40.95
N ALA A 186 -38.68 -1.46 -40.83
CA ALA A 186 -39.61 -1.90 -39.78
C ALA A 186 -39.97 -3.40 -39.81
N THR A 187 -39.60 -4.13 -40.87
CA THR A 187 -39.94 -5.55 -41.08
C THR A 187 -38.74 -6.50 -41.05
N GLY A 188 -37.50 -6.01 -40.90
CA GLY A 188 -36.31 -6.84 -40.80
C GLY A 188 -34.96 -6.13 -40.97
N SER A 189 -33.87 -6.88 -40.74
CA SER A 189 -32.49 -6.41 -40.82
C SER A 189 -31.60 -7.43 -41.54
N LEU A 190 -30.67 -6.94 -42.37
CA LEU A 190 -29.59 -7.75 -42.99
C LEU A 190 -28.26 -7.66 -42.22
N LEU A 191 -28.21 -6.96 -41.08
CA LEU A 191 -27.01 -6.87 -40.25
C LEU A 191 -26.63 -8.25 -39.70
N LYS A 192 -25.39 -8.70 -39.96
CA LYS A 192 -24.80 -9.86 -39.30
C LYS A 192 -24.01 -9.40 -38.08
N GLY A 193 -24.70 -9.31 -36.95
CA GLY A 193 -24.17 -8.96 -35.62
C GLY A 193 -25.25 -9.15 -34.55
N PRO A 194 -24.92 -9.09 -33.24
CA PRO A 194 -25.89 -9.36 -32.19
C PRO A 194 -26.93 -8.25 -32.15
N LEU A 195 -28.10 -8.53 -32.72
CA LEU A 195 -29.25 -7.63 -32.70
C LEU A 195 -29.96 -7.77 -31.35
N LYS A 196 -30.14 -6.65 -30.66
CA LYS A 196 -31.05 -6.53 -29.53
C LYS A 196 -32.29 -5.76 -29.98
N VAL A 197 -33.47 -6.28 -29.66
CA VAL A 197 -34.75 -5.57 -29.77
C VAL A 197 -35.31 -5.50 -28.36
N ASP A 198 -35.63 -4.31 -27.86
CA ASP A 198 -36.14 -4.09 -26.50
C ASP A 198 -35.31 -4.77 -25.40
N ASP A 199 -33.99 -4.62 -25.47
CA ASP A 199 -33.00 -5.25 -24.58
C ASP A 199 -32.96 -6.79 -24.57
N GLU A 200 -33.77 -7.48 -25.38
CA GLU A 200 -33.70 -8.93 -25.58
C GLU A 200 -32.84 -9.31 -26.80
N LEU A 201 -31.96 -10.29 -26.60
CA LEU A 201 -31.05 -10.82 -27.63
C LEU A 201 -31.80 -11.73 -28.60
N VAL A 202 -31.85 -11.36 -29.88
CA VAL A 202 -32.44 -12.19 -30.94
C VAL A 202 -31.36 -13.11 -31.52
N TYR A 203 -31.15 -14.27 -30.89
CA TYR A 203 -30.36 -15.35 -31.50
C TYR A 203 -31.26 -16.50 -31.96
N THR A 204 -31.03 -17.00 -33.17
CA THR A 204 -31.52 -18.34 -33.52
C THR A 204 -30.52 -19.38 -33.01
N LYS A 205 -31.03 -20.37 -32.27
CA LYS A 205 -30.30 -21.46 -31.58
C LYS A 205 -29.07 -22.02 -32.35
N PRO A 206 -29.14 -22.27 -33.68
CA PRO A 206 -28.01 -22.86 -34.42
C PRO A 206 -26.78 -21.95 -34.56
N GLN A 207 -26.97 -20.63 -34.56
CA GLN A 207 -25.88 -19.66 -34.76
C GLN A 207 -25.11 -19.38 -33.46
N LEU A 208 -25.79 -19.51 -32.32
CA LEU A 208 -25.16 -19.43 -31.00
C LEU A 208 -24.20 -20.61 -30.79
N ASP A 209 -24.61 -21.81 -31.20
CA ASP A 209 -23.81 -23.03 -31.08
C ASP A 209 -22.54 -22.98 -31.93
N GLU A 210 -22.62 -22.46 -33.17
CA GLU A 210 -21.45 -22.32 -34.06
C GLU A 210 -20.45 -21.25 -33.56
N THR A 211 -20.97 -20.15 -33.02
CA THR A 211 -20.15 -19.03 -32.52
C THR A 211 -19.46 -19.39 -31.21
N MET A 212 -20.17 -20.04 -30.28
CA MET A 212 -19.56 -20.56 -29.06
C MET A 212 -18.50 -21.63 -29.36
N SER A 213 -18.74 -22.49 -30.35
CA SER A 213 -17.76 -23.51 -30.76
C SER A 213 -16.47 -22.87 -31.32
N LYS A 214 -16.57 -21.81 -32.12
CA LYS A 214 -15.41 -21.11 -32.69
C LYS A 214 -14.61 -20.33 -31.66
N GLU A 215 -15.28 -19.70 -30.69
CA GLU A 215 -14.60 -18.98 -29.60
C GLU A 215 -13.97 -19.94 -28.58
N MET A 216 -14.59 -21.11 -28.31
CA MET A 216 -13.95 -22.17 -27.54
C MET A 216 -12.67 -22.71 -28.19
N GLU A 217 -12.65 -22.88 -29.52
CA GLU A 217 -11.45 -23.33 -30.24
C GLU A 217 -10.32 -22.28 -30.26
N LYS A 218 -10.66 -20.99 -30.37
CA LYS A 218 -9.66 -19.91 -30.22
C LYS A 218 -9.09 -19.84 -28.81
N LEU A 219 -9.92 -20.00 -27.78
CA LEU A 219 -9.46 -20.02 -26.39
C LEU A 219 -8.53 -21.21 -26.12
N LYS A 220 -8.82 -22.40 -26.69
CA LYS A 220 -7.94 -23.59 -26.63
C LYS A 220 -6.60 -23.37 -27.33
N GLN A 221 -6.55 -22.62 -28.43
CA GLN A 221 -5.31 -22.32 -29.15
C GLN A 221 -4.47 -21.21 -28.51
N SER A 222 -5.07 -20.33 -27.69
CA SER A 222 -4.38 -19.19 -27.08
C SER A 222 -3.70 -19.47 -25.73
N LEU A 223 -3.95 -20.63 -25.13
CA LEU A 223 -3.36 -20.99 -23.83
C LEU A 223 -1.99 -21.65 -24.02
N PRO A 224 -0.88 -21.02 -23.58
CA PRO A 224 0.44 -21.65 -23.61
C PRO A 224 0.52 -22.80 -22.59
N ASN A 225 1.29 -23.84 -22.94
CA ASN A 225 1.53 -25.09 -22.22
C ASN A 225 2.28 -24.94 -20.86
N GLU A 226 2.01 -23.89 -20.08
CA GLU A 226 2.56 -23.74 -18.73
C GLU A 226 1.45 -23.57 -17.70
N SER A 227 1.11 -24.72 -17.09
CA SER A 227 0.75 -24.87 -15.68
C SER A 227 0.13 -23.65 -14.99
N THR A 228 -1.18 -23.45 -15.13
CA THR A 228 -2.00 -22.88 -14.05
C THR A 228 -3.42 -23.44 -14.12
N SER A 229 -3.71 -24.36 -13.19
CA SER A 229 -5.05 -24.73 -12.69
C SER A 229 -6.18 -25.02 -13.71
N CYS A 230 -6.22 -26.24 -14.25
CA CYS A 230 -7.41 -26.83 -14.92
C CYS A 230 -8.59 -27.10 -13.96
N SER A 231 -8.81 -26.27 -12.93
CA SER A 231 -9.81 -26.49 -11.89
C SER A 231 -11.11 -25.73 -12.09
N GLU A 232 -11.24 -24.86 -13.10
CA GLU A 232 -12.41 -23.95 -13.21
C GLU A 232 -13.28 -24.17 -14.46
N LEU A 233 -12.98 -25.15 -15.31
CA LEU A 233 -13.69 -25.38 -16.59
C LEU A 233 -14.14 -26.84 -16.78
N ALA A 234 -14.57 -27.52 -15.72
CA ALA A 234 -15.22 -28.83 -15.85
C ALA A 234 -16.70 -28.66 -16.24
N ASP A 235 -17.20 -29.46 -17.18
CA ASP A 235 -18.62 -29.47 -17.58
C ASP A 235 -19.53 -30.01 -16.47
N ALA A 236 -18.98 -30.83 -15.57
CA ALA A 236 -19.62 -31.17 -14.30
C ALA A 236 -18.59 -31.56 -13.24
N GLU A 237 -18.91 -31.27 -11.98
CA GLU A 237 -18.18 -31.73 -10.80
C GLU A 237 -19.10 -32.57 -9.90
N LEU A 238 -18.63 -33.74 -9.49
CA LEU A 238 -19.32 -34.61 -8.54
C LEU A 238 -18.49 -34.71 -7.27
N PHE A 239 -19.05 -34.23 -6.16
CA PHE A 239 -18.39 -34.30 -4.87
C PHE A 239 -19.01 -35.38 -3.98
N ILE A 240 -18.22 -36.39 -3.62
CA ILE A 240 -18.67 -37.62 -2.98
C ILE A 240 -18.03 -37.74 -1.59
N THR A 241 -18.88 -37.79 -0.56
CA THR A 241 -18.48 -37.88 0.86
C THR A 241 -19.05 -39.12 1.57
N GLN A 242 -19.82 -39.92 0.85
CA GLN A 242 -20.43 -41.14 1.36
C GLN A 242 -20.05 -42.32 0.47
N SER A 243 -19.82 -43.48 1.09
CA SER A 243 -19.56 -44.72 0.37
C SER A 243 -20.78 -45.11 -0.47
N GLY A 244 -20.52 -45.67 -1.65
CA GLY A 244 -21.54 -46.08 -2.59
C GLY A 244 -21.01 -46.10 -4.01
N LYS A 245 -21.89 -46.40 -4.96
CA LYS A 245 -21.54 -46.42 -6.38
C LYS A 245 -21.63 -45.01 -7.00
N ILE A 246 -20.70 -44.67 -7.89
CA ILE A 246 -20.75 -43.41 -8.65
C ILE A 246 -22.05 -43.34 -9.45
N LYS A 247 -22.76 -42.21 -9.34
CA LYS A 247 -23.93 -41.90 -10.15
C LYS A 247 -23.52 -40.92 -11.24
N TRP A 248 -23.40 -41.41 -12.48
CA TRP A 248 -23.02 -40.59 -13.62
C TRP A 248 -24.21 -39.73 -14.11
N PRO A 249 -23.97 -38.47 -14.50
CA PRO A 249 -24.93 -37.69 -15.27
C PRO A 249 -25.28 -38.38 -16.59
N ASP A 250 -26.52 -38.21 -17.08
CA ASP A 250 -27.05 -38.93 -18.26
C ASP A 250 -26.24 -38.73 -19.55
N TRP A 251 -25.53 -37.59 -19.66
CA TRP A 251 -24.72 -37.26 -20.82
C TRP A 251 -23.35 -37.94 -20.83
N VAL A 252 -22.93 -38.57 -19.73
CA VAL A 252 -21.61 -39.20 -19.61
C VAL A 252 -21.55 -40.47 -20.45
N THR A 253 -20.72 -40.43 -21.47
CA THR A 253 -20.41 -41.58 -22.33
C THR A 253 -19.05 -42.20 -21.97
N ASN A 254 -18.75 -43.37 -22.52
CA ASN A 254 -17.44 -44.03 -22.38
C ASN A 254 -16.25 -43.19 -22.87
N LYS A 255 -16.48 -42.21 -23.76
CA LYS A 255 -15.45 -41.31 -24.26
C LYS A 255 -15.29 -40.04 -23.42
N THR A 256 -16.10 -39.83 -22.38
CA THR A 256 -16.01 -38.65 -21.51
C THR A 256 -14.68 -38.65 -20.77
N LYS A 257 -13.99 -37.50 -20.74
CA LYS A 257 -12.77 -37.36 -19.94
C LYS A 257 -13.14 -37.17 -18.47
N VAL A 258 -12.41 -37.84 -17.60
CA VAL A 258 -12.66 -37.94 -16.16
C VAL A 258 -11.36 -37.67 -15.42
N GLU A 259 -11.43 -36.80 -14.42
CA GLU A 259 -10.44 -36.68 -13.37
C GLU A 259 -11.07 -37.18 -12.07
N ILE A 260 -10.39 -38.05 -11.36
CA ILE A 260 -10.78 -38.52 -10.03
C ILE A 260 -9.71 -38.09 -9.06
N GLN A 261 -10.06 -37.16 -8.18
CA GLN A 261 -9.24 -36.77 -7.05
C GLN A 261 -9.82 -37.38 -5.77
N ALA A 262 -9.00 -38.13 -5.04
CA ALA A 262 -9.43 -38.84 -3.84
C ALA A 262 -8.50 -38.57 -2.66
N TRP A 263 -9.07 -38.56 -1.45
CA TRP A 263 -8.34 -38.38 -0.21
C TRP A 263 -8.77 -39.40 0.84
N GLY A 264 -7.81 -39.89 1.64
CA GLY A 264 -8.08 -40.77 2.79
C GLY A 264 -8.69 -40.00 3.97
N GLY A 265 -9.05 -40.71 5.05
CA GLY A 265 -9.49 -40.10 6.31
C GLY A 265 -8.31 -39.53 7.13
N GLY A 266 -8.56 -38.48 7.91
CA GLY A 266 -7.55 -37.82 8.74
C GLY A 266 -7.28 -38.58 10.04
N GLY A 267 -6.05 -38.46 10.55
CA GLY A 267 -5.69 -39.01 11.87
C GLY A 267 -6.28 -38.19 13.01
N SER A 268 -6.58 -38.84 14.14
CA SER A 268 -7.08 -38.13 15.32
C SER A 268 -5.96 -37.53 16.16
N GLY A 269 -6.29 -36.49 16.90
CA GLY A 269 -5.35 -35.85 17.82
C GLY A 269 -5.08 -36.73 19.03
N GLY A 270 -3.83 -36.75 19.49
CA GLY A 270 -3.46 -37.35 20.75
C GLY A 270 -4.02 -36.61 21.95
N SER A 271 -3.95 -37.25 23.12
CA SER A 271 -4.40 -36.67 24.38
C SER A 271 -3.35 -36.74 25.46
N ALA A 272 -3.49 -35.89 26.47
CA ALA A 272 -2.55 -35.81 27.57
C ALA A 272 -3.17 -36.22 28.90
N LYS A 273 -2.35 -36.77 29.81
CA LYS A 273 -2.75 -37.02 31.20
C LYS A 273 -2.68 -35.75 32.06
N SER A 274 -1.73 -34.86 31.78
CA SER A 274 -1.50 -33.59 32.47
C SER A 274 -1.49 -32.43 31.46
N ASN A 275 -1.79 -31.23 31.94
CA ASN A 275 -1.75 -30.01 31.12
C ASN A 275 -0.32 -29.60 30.76
N ASP A 276 0.66 -29.96 31.58
CA ASP A 276 2.06 -29.60 31.35
C ASP A 276 2.66 -30.23 30.08
N TYR A 277 2.14 -31.38 29.67
CA TYR A 277 2.67 -32.16 28.55
C TYR A 277 1.54 -32.48 27.56
N PRO A 278 1.14 -31.52 26.72
CA PRO A 278 0.00 -31.71 25.83
C PRO A 278 0.27 -32.75 24.73
N GLY A 279 -0.81 -33.30 24.16
CA GLY A 279 -0.73 -34.28 23.06
C GLY A 279 -0.28 -33.68 21.73
N GLY A 280 0.13 -34.54 20.80
CA GLY A 280 0.45 -34.15 19.42
C GLY A 280 -0.77 -34.28 18.51
N GLY A 281 -0.87 -33.43 17.49
CA GLY A 281 -2.01 -33.43 16.56
C GLY A 281 -1.93 -34.59 15.56
N GLY A 282 -3.06 -35.00 15.00
CA GLY A 282 -3.14 -36.02 13.96
C GLY A 282 -2.63 -35.51 12.62
N GLY A 283 -2.05 -36.39 11.81
CA GLY A 283 -1.61 -36.09 10.45
C GLY A 283 -2.77 -36.05 9.46
N GLY A 284 -2.59 -35.29 8.38
CA GLY A 284 -3.50 -35.28 7.25
C GLY A 284 -3.32 -36.50 6.34
N SER A 285 -4.35 -36.84 5.57
CA SER A 285 -4.26 -37.86 4.53
C SER A 285 -3.54 -37.33 3.29
N GLY A 286 -2.92 -38.24 2.54
CA GLY A 286 -2.50 -37.98 1.17
C GLY A 286 -3.68 -37.84 0.21
N CYS A 287 -3.38 -37.48 -1.02
CA CYS A 287 -4.33 -37.53 -2.13
C CYS A 287 -3.74 -38.26 -3.33
N VAL A 288 -4.64 -38.75 -4.16
CA VAL A 288 -4.34 -39.26 -5.49
C VAL A 288 -5.24 -38.53 -6.48
N VAL A 289 -4.69 -38.12 -7.61
CA VAL A 289 -5.42 -37.62 -8.76
C VAL A 289 -5.17 -38.57 -9.92
N TRP A 290 -6.22 -39.10 -10.51
CA TRP A 290 -6.19 -39.94 -11.70
C TRP A 290 -6.91 -39.24 -12.84
N TYR A 291 -6.36 -39.31 -14.04
CA TYR A 291 -6.94 -38.75 -15.27
C TYR A 291 -7.15 -39.84 -16.31
N GLY A 292 -8.32 -39.93 -16.94
CA GLY A 292 -8.54 -40.87 -18.03
C GLY A 292 -9.92 -40.74 -18.66
N TYR A 293 -10.27 -41.70 -19.50
CA TYR A 293 -11.63 -41.78 -20.05
C TYR A 293 -12.53 -42.59 -19.14
N LYS A 294 -13.84 -42.33 -19.16
CA LYS A 294 -14.84 -43.11 -18.38
C LYS A 294 -14.76 -44.61 -18.69
N ALA A 295 -14.44 -44.99 -19.93
CA ALA A 295 -14.18 -46.39 -20.31
C ALA A 295 -13.02 -47.03 -19.53
N SER A 296 -11.98 -46.25 -19.24
CA SER A 296 -10.76 -46.72 -18.54
C SER A 296 -10.99 -47.02 -17.06
N LEU A 297 -12.16 -46.67 -16.51
CA LEU A 297 -12.56 -47.12 -15.19
C LEU A 297 -12.99 -48.59 -15.18
N ASN A 298 -13.28 -49.22 -16.32
CA ASN A 298 -13.59 -50.65 -16.46
C ASN A 298 -14.52 -51.26 -15.37
N GLY A 299 -15.54 -50.50 -14.94
CA GLY A 299 -16.48 -50.94 -13.89
C GLY A 299 -16.04 -50.69 -12.43
N HIS A 300 -14.88 -50.08 -12.21
CA HIS A 300 -14.35 -49.63 -10.91
C HIS A 300 -15.06 -48.37 -10.40
N GLU A 301 -16.38 -48.47 -10.20
CA GLU A 301 -17.26 -47.33 -9.86
C GLU A 301 -17.71 -47.33 -8.39
N ASP A 302 -17.32 -48.32 -7.60
CA ASP A 302 -17.68 -48.43 -6.19
C ASP A 302 -16.71 -47.65 -5.31
N ILE A 303 -17.22 -46.77 -4.42
CA ILE A 303 -16.41 -45.93 -3.55
C ILE A 303 -16.63 -46.34 -2.10
N ILE A 304 -15.53 -46.53 -1.37
CA ILE A 304 -15.48 -46.65 0.08
C ILE A 304 -14.74 -45.42 0.62
N ILE A 305 -15.45 -44.55 1.33
CA ILE A 305 -14.86 -43.36 1.92
C ILE A 305 -14.16 -43.72 3.24
N GLY A 306 -12.88 -43.37 3.33
CA GLY A 306 -12.06 -43.55 4.53
C GLY A 306 -12.57 -42.68 5.66
N LYS A 307 -12.92 -43.28 6.81
CA LYS A 307 -13.42 -42.52 7.96
C LYS A 307 -12.31 -41.79 8.69
N GLY A 308 -12.58 -40.55 9.12
CA GLY A 308 -11.70 -39.84 10.01
C GLY A 308 -11.64 -40.56 11.35
N ALA A 309 -10.44 -40.68 11.92
CA ALA A 309 -10.26 -41.37 13.18
C ALA A 309 -10.95 -40.63 14.32
N GLU A 310 -11.58 -41.39 15.23
CA GLU A 310 -12.14 -40.83 16.46
C GLU A 310 -11.04 -40.45 17.45
N GLY A 311 -11.30 -39.41 18.23
CA GLY A 311 -10.41 -38.99 19.30
C GLY A 311 -10.46 -39.96 20.48
N ASN A 312 -9.29 -40.35 20.98
CA ASN A 312 -9.20 -41.29 22.09
C ASN A 312 -9.35 -40.62 23.47
N LYS A 313 -9.61 -41.46 24.48
CA LYS A 313 -9.74 -41.08 25.91
C LYS A 313 -8.43 -40.47 26.45
N GLN A 314 -8.44 -40.04 27.71
CA GLN A 314 -7.33 -39.30 28.32
C GLN A 314 -6.04 -40.11 28.41
N GLY A 315 -4.92 -39.48 28.04
CA GLY A 315 -3.59 -40.08 28.07
C GLY A 315 -3.34 -41.15 27.01
N SER A 316 -4.11 -41.15 25.92
CA SER A 316 -4.02 -42.09 24.80
C SER A 316 -3.54 -41.37 23.54
N GLY A 317 -2.76 -42.09 22.72
CA GLY A 317 -2.44 -41.62 21.36
C GLY A 317 -3.70 -41.59 20.50
N GLY A 318 -3.70 -40.80 19.44
CA GLY A 318 -4.71 -40.81 18.40
C GLY A 318 -4.60 -42.06 17.55
N SER A 319 -5.66 -42.31 16.77
CA SER A 319 -5.75 -43.41 15.82
C SER A 319 -5.55 -42.89 14.39
N SER A 320 -5.12 -43.76 13.47
CA SER A 320 -5.00 -43.43 12.06
C SER A 320 -6.37 -43.38 11.38
N GLY A 321 -6.54 -42.46 10.42
CA GLY A 321 -7.73 -42.40 9.58
C GLY A 321 -7.82 -43.59 8.63
N GLY A 322 -9.05 -43.90 8.20
CA GLY A 322 -9.32 -44.98 7.25
C GLY A 322 -8.88 -44.66 5.83
N HIS A 323 -8.69 -45.70 5.03
CA HIS A 323 -8.36 -45.58 3.61
C HIS A 323 -9.60 -45.28 2.78
N THR A 324 -9.45 -44.40 1.78
CA THR A 324 -10.48 -44.22 0.73
C THR A 324 -10.12 -45.11 -0.44
N ILE A 325 -11.05 -45.96 -0.86
CA ILE A 325 -10.86 -46.96 -1.93
C ILE A 325 -11.89 -46.72 -3.01
N ILE A 326 -11.46 -46.65 -4.27
CA ILE A 326 -12.31 -46.57 -5.45
C ILE A 326 -12.08 -47.83 -6.26
N GLY A 327 -13.19 -48.51 -6.58
CA GLY A 327 -13.37 -49.77 -7.27
C GLY A 327 -12.28 -50.81 -7.02
N ASN A 328 -12.53 -51.83 -6.19
CA ASN A 328 -11.61 -52.96 -5.95
C ASN A 328 -10.10 -52.61 -5.95
N ASN A 329 -9.70 -51.53 -5.27
CA ASN A 329 -8.33 -50.99 -5.22
C ASN A 329 -7.77 -50.43 -6.54
N PHE A 330 -8.62 -49.93 -7.44
CA PHE A 330 -8.20 -49.17 -8.62
C PHE A 330 -7.53 -47.86 -8.21
N ILE A 331 -8.11 -47.17 -7.22
CA ILE A 331 -7.45 -46.07 -6.49
C ILE A 331 -7.57 -46.37 -5.01
N ALA A 332 -6.46 -46.31 -4.28
CA ALA A 332 -6.44 -46.47 -2.82
C ALA A 332 -5.59 -45.38 -2.19
N VAL A 333 -6.20 -44.59 -1.31
CA VAL A 333 -5.57 -43.44 -0.67
C VAL A 333 -5.48 -43.66 0.84
N ALA A 334 -4.26 -43.55 1.37
CA ALA A 334 -4.00 -43.79 2.78
C ALA A 334 -4.52 -42.68 3.69
N GLY A 335 -5.09 -43.08 4.83
CA GLY A 335 -5.46 -42.13 5.89
C GLY A 335 -4.25 -41.61 6.67
N GLY A 336 -4.38 -40.44 7.28
CA GLY A 336 -3.33 -39.81 8.09
C GLY A 336 -3.11 -40.52 9.43
N GLY A 337 -1.90 -40.43 9.97
CA GLY A 337 -1.53 -41.06 11.24
C GLY A 337 -2.05 -40.32 12.47
N GLY A 338 -2.41 -41.05 13.53
CA GLY A 338 -2.82 -40.47 14.80
C GLY A 338 -1.67 -39.78 15.55
N GLY A 339 -1.98 -38.72 16.30
CA GLY A 339 -1.00 -37.99 17.11
C GLY A 339 -0.61 -38.71 18.40
N GLY A 340 0.63 -38.59 18.84
CA GLY A 340 1.11 -39.21 20.08
C GLY A 340 0.49 -38.64 21.35
N ALA A 341 0.39 -39.47 22.38
CA ALA A 341 -0.08 -39.06 23.71
C ALA A 341 0.93 -38.15 24.41
N GLY A 342 0.43 -37.17 25.17
CA GLY A 342 1.22 -36.45 26.15
C GLY A 342 1.36 -37.26 27.45
N THR A 343 2.59 -37.48 27.90
CA THR A 343 2.91 -38.27 29.10
C THR A 343 3.37 -37.37 30.25
N ALA A 344 3.64 -37.90 31.44
CA ALA A 344 4.06 -37.07 32.59
C ALA A 344 5.46 -36.44 32.45
N GLN A 345 6.21 -36.78 31.40
CA GLN A 345 7.61 -36.35 31.20
C GLN A 345 7.89 -35.87 29.77
N ASN A 346 7.03 -36.19 28.80
CA ASN A 346 7.22 -35.85 27.39
C ASN A 346 5.91 -35.39 26.75
N VAL A 347 6.01 -34.34 25.93
CA VAL A 347 4.93 -33.88 25.05
C VAL A 347 4.61 -34.93 23.98
N GLY A 348 3.37 -34.90 23.48
CA GLY A 348 2.94 -35.82 22.43
C GLY A 348 3.58 -35.47 21.07
N VAL A 349 4.04 -36.51 20.38
CA VAL A 349 4.61 -36.37 19.03
C VAL A 349 3.53 -36.17 17.97
N SER A 350 3.84 -35.45 16.90
CA SER A 350 2.93 -35.29 15.77
C SER A 350 2.56 -36.62 15.13
N GLY A 351 1.32 -36.74 14.67
CA GLY A 351 0.90 -37.77 13.73
C GLY A 351 1.52 -37.51 12.36
N TYR A 352 2.00 -38.57 11.71
CA TYR A 352 2.55 -38.49 10.35
C TYR A 352 1.44 -38.25 9.32
N GLY A 353 1.69 -37.38 8.34
CA GLY A 353 0.80 -37.21 7.19
C GLY A 353 1.05 -38.32 6.18
N SER A 354 0.03 -39.02 5.72
CA SER A 354 0.24 -40.18 4.84
C SER A 354 0.77 -39.76 3.47
N ARG A 355 1.55 -40.65 2.84
CA ARG A 355 1.95 -40.45 1.44
C ARG A 355 0.73 -40.63 0.55
N GLY A 356 0.65 -39.83 -0.51
CA GLY A 356 -0.29 -40.04 -1.61
C GLY A 356 0.09 -41.20 -2.53
N ASP A 357 0.88 -42.17 -2.03
CA ASP A 357 1.38 -43.28 -2.85
C ASP A 357 0.19 -44.10 -3.36
N ASN A 358 0.32 -44.56 -4.61
CA ASN A 358 -0.72 -45.30 -5.30
C ASN A 358 -0.74 -46.75 -4.78
N PHE A 359 -1.52 -47.04 -3.73
CA PHE A 359 -1.65 -48.39 -3.17
C PHE A 359 -2.66 -49.27 -3.93
N GLY A 360 -2.94 -48.90 -5.18
CA GLY A 360 -3.77 -49.61 -6.12
C GLY A 360 -3.09 -49.63 -7.47
N LEU A 361 -2.77 -50.82 -7.97
CA LEU A 361 -2.19 -51.03 -9.29
C LEU A 361 -3.13 -50.40 -10.35
N VAL A 362 -2.70 -49.33 -11.00
CA VAL A 362 -3.26 -48.96 -12.32
C VAL A 362 -2.72 -50.00 -13.31
N THR A 363 -3.21 -51.23 -13.22
CA THR A 363 -2.82 -52.36 -14.09
C THR A 363 -4.01 -52.91 -14.84
N ASP A 364 -4.77 -52.05 -15.49
CA ASP A 364 -5.65 -52.51 -16.56
C ASP A 364 -5.40 -51.67 -17.82
N GLU A 365 -4.22 -51.94 -18.40
CA GLU A 365 -3.75 -51.67 -19.78
C GLU A 365 -4.01 -50.30 -20.45
N SER A 366 -4.63 -49.32 -19.79
CA SER A 366 -4.99 -48.01 -20.33
C SER A 366 -4.36 -46.90 -19.49
N PRO A 367 -3.45 -46.07 -20.06
CA PRO A 367 -2.71 -45.09 -19.28
C PRO A 367 -3.61 -43.93 -18.89
N GLY A 368 -3.87 -43.81 -17.59
CA GLY A 368 -4.26 -42.57 -16.97
C GLY A 368 -3.08 -41.92 -16.27
N LEU A 369 -2.92 -40.59 -16.37
CA LEU A 369 -1.90 -39.89 -15.59
C LEU A 369 -2.29 -39.94 -14.11
N VAL A 370 -1.36 -40.36 -13.26
CA VAL A 370 -1.55 -40.37 -11.82
C VAL A 370 -0.61 -39.39 -11.16
N ARG A 371 -1.18 -38.53 -10.32
CA ARG A 371 -0.43 -37.62 -9.46
C ARG A 371 -0.74 -37.93 -8.00
N ALA A 372 0.31 -38.23 -7.24
CA ALA A 372 0.27 -38.38 -5.80
C ALA A 372 0.52 -37.05 -5.11
N CYS A 373 -0.12 -36.82 -3.97
CA CYS A 373 0.20 -35.70 -3.11
C CYS A 373 0.20 -36.13 -1.64
N ASN A 374 1.21 -35.71 -0.87
CA ASN A 374 1.36 -36.14 0.51
C ASN A 374 0.53 -35.28 1.46
N GLY A 375 -0.04 -35.91 2.49
CA GLY A 375 -0.61 -35.23 3.63
C GLY A 375 0.49 -34.62 4.49
N TYR A 376 0.16 -33.55 5.21
CA TYR A 376 1.09 -32.91 6.13
C TYR A 376 1.02 -33.59 7.50
N SER A 377 2.16 -33.67 8.17
CA SER A 377 2.21 -34.07 9.58
C SER A 377 1.48 -33.07 10.47
N GLY A 378 0.93 -33.54 11.58
CA GLY A 378 0.44 -32.67 12.63
C GLY A 378 1.58 -31.92 13.35
N GLY A 379 1.22 -31.06 14.29
CA GLY A 379 2.15 -30.43 15.21
C GLY A 379 2.43 -31.29 16.44
N HIS A 380 3.61 -31.13 17.03
CA HIS A 380 3.92 -31.63 18.36
C HIS A 380 3.16 -30.81 19.42
N GLY A 381 2.96 -31.40 20.61
CA GLY A 381 2.60 -30.60 21.78
C GLY A 381 3.79 -29.76 22.23
N GLU A 382 3.52 -28.60 22.82
CA GLU A 382 4.55 -27.73 23.40
C GLU A 382 4.36 -27.63 24.92
N TYR A 383 5.45 -27.85 25.66
CA TYR A 383 5.42 -27.94 27.12
C TYR A 383 4.77 -26.70 27.74
N LYS A 384 3.71 -26.90 28.53
CA LYS A 384 2.91 -25.85 29.22
C LYS A 384 2.34 -24.74 28.34
N GLN A 385 2.32 -24.88 27.01
CA GLN A 385 1.88 -23.82 26.10
C GLN A 385 0.66 -24.20 25.28
N ARG A 386 0.82 -25.15 24.34
CA ARG A 386 -0.22 -25.47 23.36
C ARG A 386 -0.21 -26.93 22.95
N SER A 387 -1.39 -27.42 22.56
CA SER A 387 -1.53 -28.75 21.98
C SER A 387 -1.22 -28.76 20.49
N GLY A 388 -0.75 -29.90 19.99
CA GLY A 388 -0.38 -30.05 18.58
C GLY A 388 -1.56 -29.84 17.63
N PHE A 389 -1.34 -29.07 16.56
CA PHE A 389 -2.34 -28.83 15.52
C PHE A 389 -2.46 -30.03 14.57
N GLY A 390 -3.60 -30.18 13.92
CA GLY A 390 -3.82 -31.20 12.90
C GLY A 390 -3.10 -30.86 11.59
N GLY A 391 -2.56 -31.86 10.92
CA GLY A 391 -1.92 -31.72 9.61
C GLY A 391 -2.95 -31.55 8.49
N ASN A 392 -2.64 -30.74 7.48
CA ASN A 392 -3.51 -30.55 6.32
C ASN A 392 -3.53 -31.80 5.42
N ALA A 393 -4.64 -32.04 4.75
CA ALA A 393 -4.70 -33.03 3.67
C ALA A 393 -3.82 -32.59 2.49
N GLY A 394 -3.30 -33.53 1.72
CA GLY A 394 -2.56 -33.24 0.50
C GLY A 394 -3.45 -32.58 -0.56
N ASN A 395 -2.95 -31.55 -1.26
CA ASN A 395 -3.69 -30.81 -2.29
C ASN A 395 -5.12 -30.46 -1.85
N SER A 396 -5.23 -29.84 -0.66
CA SER A 396 -6.50 -29.55 -0.01
C SER A 396 -7.35 -28.58 -0.83
N ILE A 397 -8.61 -28.96 -1.05
CA ILE A 397 -9.66 -28.06 -1.54
C ILE A 397 -10.49 -27.52 -0.36
N LYS A 398 -11.15 -26.35 -0.51
CA LYS A 398 -11.97 -25.71 0.55
C LYS A 398 -13.06 -26.67 1.05
N GLY A 399 -13.07 -27.03 2.34
CA GLY A 399 -13.99 -28.03 2.89
C GLY A 399 -13.97 -28.17 4.42
N LYS A 400 -14.58 -29.25 4.96
CA LYS A 400 -14.65 -29.51 6.41
C LYS A 400 -13.29 -29.95 6.96
N ASN A 401 -12.73 -29.16 7.87
CA ASN A 401 -11.45 -29.40 8.52
C ASN A 401 -11.52 -30.52 9.56
N GLY A 402 -10.35 -31.02 9.98
CA GLY A 402 -10.26 -31.86 11.17
C GLY A 402 -10.86 -31.18 12.40
N GLY A 403 -11.35 -31.97 13.34
CA GLY A 403 -11.90 -31.46 14.59
C GLY A 403 -10.82 -30.81 15.47
N GLN A 404 -11.20 -29.75 16.17
CA GLN A 404 -10.39 -29.20 17.26
C GLN A 404 -10.44 -30.13 18.47
N GLY A 405 -9.32 -30.26 19.20
CA GLY A 405 -9.32 -30.96 20.49
C GLY A 405 -10.15 -30.22 21.54
N THR A 406 -10.76 -30.93 22.49
CA THR A 406 -11.57 -30.32 23.56
C THR A 406 -10.77 -30.22 24.86
N GLY A 407 -10.93 -29.14 25.64
CA GLY A 407 -10.23 -28.94 26.92
C GLY A 407 -10.17 -27.47 27.38
N THR A 408 -9.77 -27.23 28.64
CA THR A 408 -9.89 -25.91 29.32
C THR A 408 -8.56 -25.23 29.67
N ALA A 409 -7.41 -25.92 29.62
CA ALA A 409 -6.21 -25.43 30.31
C ALA A 409 -5.01 -25.01 29.43
N HIS A 410 -5.06 -25.19 28.12
CA HIS A 410 -4.08 -24.63 27.16
C HIS A 410 -4.79 -24.49 25.79
N LEU A 411 -4.26 -23.71 24.85
CA LEU A 411 -4.83 -23.62 23.51
C LEU A 411 -4.89 -25.01 22.87
N SER A 412 -6.11 -25.55 22.71
CA SER A 412 -6.34 -26.80 21.99
C SER A 412 -5.84 -26.67 20.55
N GLY A 413 -5.23 -27.74 20.04
CA GLY A 413 -4.78 -27.79 18.66
C GLY A 413 -5.97 -27.60 17.73
N VAL A 414 -5.83 -26.72 16.74
CA VAL A 414 -6.80 -26.59 15.65
C VAL A 414 -6.68 -27.80 14.71
N GLY A 415 -7.75 -28.18 14.04
CA GLY A 415 -7.67 -29.21 13.00
C GLY A 415 -7.08 -28.69 11.70
N GLY A 416 -6.45 -29.61 10.96
CA GLY A 416 -5.87 -29.33 9.66
C GLY A 416 -6.93 -29.13 8.58
N ALA A 417 -6.57 -28.34 7.57
CA ALA A 417 -7.40 -27.97 6.46
C ALA A 417 -7.48 -29.05 5.36
N GLY A 418 -8.64 -29.09 4.68
CA GLY A 418 -8.86 -29.85 3.45
C GLY A 418 -10.08 -30.76 3.51
N TYR A 419 -10.92 -30.73 2.47
CA TYR A 419 -11.88 -31.81 2.24
C TYR A 419 -11.12 -33.13 2.18
N GLY A 420 -11.63 -34.13 2.89
CA GLY A 420 -11.07 -35.46 2.78
C GLY A 420 -9.81 -35.64 3.61
N GLY A 421 -9.93 -35.66 4.93
CA GLY A 421 -8.84 -36.14 5.79
C GLY A 421 -7.79 -35.16 6.27
N GLY A 422 -8.17 -33.89 6.49
CA GLY A 422 -7.45 -33.06 7.45
C GLY A 422 -7.33 -33.75 8.82
N GLY A 423 -6.13 -33.79 9.37
CA GLY A 423 -5.84 -34.34 10.69
C GLY A 423 -6.47 -33.50 11.79
N ALA A 424 -6.73 -34.09 12.95
CA ALA A 424 -7.38 -33.39 14.05
C ALA A 424 -6.37 -32.77 15.01
N GLY A 425 -6.78 -31.71 15.69
CA GLY A 425 -5.97 -31.13 16.75
C GLY A 425 -5.95 -31.98 18.02
N ALA A 426 -4.82 -31.95 18.71
CA ALA A 426 -4.65 -32.57 20.02
C ALA A 426 -5.24 -31.73 21.14
N ARG A 427 -5.25 -32.32 22.34
CA ARG A 427 -5.70 -31.66 23.57
C ARG A 427 -4.74 -31.81 24.76
N GLY A 428 -4.99 -30.99 25.79
CA GLY A 428 -4.46 -31.12 27.15
C GLY A 428 -5.23 -32.14 28.01
N ALA A 429 -5.12 -32.04 29.35
CA ALA A 429 -5.76 -32.98 30.28
C ALA A 429 -7.30 -32.92 30.23
N ASN A 430 -7.95 -34.01 30.64
CA ASN A 430 -9.41 -34.12 30.89
C ASN A 430 -10.40 -33.93 29.71
N GLY A 431 -9.96 -33.83 28.44
CA GLY A 431 -10.88 -33.68 27.27
C GLY A 431 -11.15 -34.92 26.41
N SER A 432 -11.38 -34.77 25.08
CA SER A 432 -11.22 -35.77 23.98
C SER A 432 -10.33 -35.19 22.83
N GLY A 433 -9.57 -36.03 22.10
CA GLY A 433 -8.79 -35.58 20.95
C GLY A 433 -9.75 -35.17 19.85
N GLY A 434 -9.36 -34.27 18.96
CA GLY A 434 -10.21 -33.98 17.81
C GLY A 434 -10.44 -35.24 16.97
N LYS A 435 -11.61 -35.35 16.35
CA LYS A 435 -11.88 -36.35 15.31
C LYS A 435 -11.25 -35.88 13.99
N GLY A 436 -10.55 -36.77 13.28
CA GLY A 436 -10.05 -36.46 11.92
C GLY A 436 -11.20 -36.21 10.94
N ALA A 437 -10.96 -35.48 9.85
CA ALA A 437 -11.97 -35.36 8.81
C ALA A 437 -12.16 -36.71 8.08
N ASP A 438 -13.38 -37.02 7.67
CA ASP A 438 -13.62 -38.13 6.74
C ASP A 438 -12.94 -37.81 5.39
N GLY A 439 -12.56 -38.86 4.67
CA GLY A 439 -12.08 -38.82 3.29
C GLY A 439 -13.14 -38.29 2.33
N ALA A 440 -12.74 -38.06 1.08
CA ALA A 440 -13.65 -37.58 0.03
C ALA A 440 -13.15 -38.00 -1.35
N VAL A 441 -14.03 -37.91 -2.33
CA VAL A 441 -13.70 -38.05 -3.75
C VAL A 441 -14.35 -36.90 -4.52
N LEU A 442 -13.58 -36.22 -5.35
CA LEU A 442 -14.04 -35.22 -6.30
C LEU A 442 -13.81 -35.76 -7.71
N ILE A 443 -14.87 -35.82 -8.50
CA ILE A 443 -14.80 -36.24 -9.89
C ILE A 443 -15.11 -35.04 -10.78
N ARG A 444 -14.21 -34.72 -11.70
CA ARG A 444 -14.42 -33.68 -12.71
C ARG A 444 -14.60 -34.31 -14.08
N LEU A 445 -15.53 -33.78 -14.84
CA LEU A 445 -15.94 -34.32 -16.14
C LEU A 445 -15.85 -33.26 -17.21
N TRP A 446 -15.38 -33.66 -18.39
CA TRP A 446 -15.36 -32.82 -19.58
C TRP A 446 -16.06 -33.52 -20.74
N LYS A 447 -17.01 -32.83 -21.36
CA LYS A 447 -17.60 -33.20 -22.65
C LYS A 447 -16.49 -33.21 -23.70
N ASN A 448 -16.64 -34.11 -24.65
CA ASN A 448 -15.73 -34.17 -25.79
C ASN A 448 -16.03 -33.07 -26.81
#